data_AF-A0A928PM06-F1
#
_entry.id   AF-A0A928PM06-F1
#
_cell.length_a   1.000
_cell.length_b   1.000
_cell.length_c   1.000
_cell.angle_alpha   90.00
_cell.angle_beta   90.00
_cell.angle_gamma   90.00
#
_symmetry.space_group_name_H-M   'P 1'
#
loop_
_entity.id
_entity.type
_entity.pdbx_description
1 polymer ?
#
loop_
_entity_poly.entity_id
_entity_poly.type
_entity_poly.pdbx_seq_one_letter_code
_entity_poly.pdbx_strand_id
1 'polypeptide(L)' 'MDKTLNPHTHWYKIKCPYFKNDSFNSLNCEGCTQHSYIRQAFESKFDKNNWQKKYCMELSQYKSCPIFKAVDLKYENGE' A
#
# COMPACT_ATOMS: atom_id res chain seq x y z
N MET A 1 6.99 -32.83 17.32
CA MET A 1 7.06 -32.45 15.89
C MET A 1 7.00 -30.94 15.84
N ASP A 2 8.19 -30.34 15.83
CA ASP A 2 8.42 -28.91 15.80
C ASP A 2 7.99 -28.36 14.43
N LYS A 3 6.84 -27.70 14.36
CA LYS A 3 6.38 -27.03 13.14
C LYS A 3 6.98 -25.64 13.14
N THR A 4 8.15 -25.55 12.54
CA THR A 4 8.79 -24.32 12.09
C THR A 4 7.75 -23.31 11.59
N LEU A 5 7.61 -22.21 12.33
CA LEU A 5 6.88 -21.02 11.90
C LEU A 5 7.55 -20.49 10.63
N ASN A 6 6.94 -20.83 9.49
CA ASN A 6 7.36 -20.41 8.17
C ASN A 6 7.13 -18.89 8.04
N PRO A 7 8.15 -18.04 7.84
CA PRO A 7 8.02 -16.57 7.89
C PRO A 7 7.21 -15.94 6.75
N HIS A 8 6.54 -16.74 5.92
CA HIS A 8 5.79 -16.33 4.73
C HIS A 8 4.26 -16.36 4.90
N THR A 9 3.74 -16.30 6.12
CA THR A 9 2.28 -16.38 6.36
C THR A 9 1.73 -15.09 6.96
N HIS A 10 1.40 -14.14 6.09
CA HIS A 10 0.18 -13.32 6.12
C HIS A 10 0.29 -12.22 5.05
N TRP A 11 0.18 -12.61 3.76
CA TRP A 11 -0.30 -11.65 2.76
C TRP A 11 -1.79 -11.42 3.03
N TYR A 12 -2.07 -10.50 3.94
CA TYR A 12 -3.32 -9.79 3.88
C TYR A 12 -3.47 -9.28 2.44
N LYS A 13 -4.48 -9.77 1.71
CA LYS A 13 -4.77 -9.34 0.34
C LYS A 13 -4.89 -7.82 0.35
N ILE A 14 -3.85 -7.12 -0.07
CA ILE A 14 -3.87 -5.66 -0.25
C ILE A 14 -4.92 -5.39 -1.33
N LYS A 15 -5.91 -4.56 -1.00
CA LYS A 15 -7.06 -4.26 -1.85
C LYS A 15 -6.99 -2.88 -2.50
N CYS A 16 -6.00 -2.06 -2.14
CA CYS A 16 -5.75 -0.80 -2.82
C CYS A 16 -5.31 -1.04 -4.27
N PRO A 17 -6.01 -0.50 -5.28
CA PRO A 17 -5.68 -0.74 -6.70
C PRO A 17 -4.36 -0.09 -7.13
N TYR A 18 -3.91 0.94 -6.42
CA TYR A 18 -2.67 1.66 -6.74
C TYR A 18 -1.44 1.13 -6.01
N PHE A 19 -1.61 0.12 -5.15
CA PHE A 19 -0.46 -0.53 -4.52
C PHE A 19 0.34 -1.31 -5.57
N LYS A 20 1.68 -1.16 -5.57
CA LYS A 20 2.57 -1.91 -6.48
C LYS A 20 3.39 -2.94 -5.71
N ASN A 21 4.15 -2.52 -4.72
CA ASN A 21 4.96 -3.39 -3.88
C ASN A 21 5.33 -2.69 -2.56
N ASP A 22 5.95 -3.43 -1.65
CA ASP A 22 6.46 -2.90 -0.39
C ASP A 22 7.87 -3.41 -0.07
N SER A 23 8.50 -2.74 0.89
CA SER A 23 9.78 -3.13 1.50
C SER A 23 9.64 -3.10 3.02
N PHE A 24 10.74 -3.27 3.76
CA PHE A 24 10.70 -3.40 5.23
C PHE A 24 9.87 -2.30 5.93
N ASN A 25 10.14 -1.03 5.60
CA ASN A 25 9.50 0.15 6.18
C ASN A 25 8.99 1.13 5.11
N SER A 26 8.70 0.67 3.89
CA SER A 26 8.16 1.55 2.86
C SER A 26 7.13 0.86 1.97
N LEU A 27 6.25 1.67 1.39
CA LEU A 27 5.26 1.26 0.40
C LEU A 27 5.53 1.99 -0.89
N ASN A 28 5.45 1.27 -2.01
CA ASN A 28 5.49 1.84 -3.34
C ASN A 28 4.11 1.68 -3.98
N CYS A 29 3.54 2.81 -4.37
CA CYS A 29 2.27 2.90 -5.08
C CYS A 29 2.51 3.51 -6.46
N GLU A 30 1.50 3.43 -7.31
CA GLU A 30 1.42 4.27 -8.51
C GLU A 30 1.62 5.74 -8.15
N GLY A 31 2.24 6.50 -9.04
CA GLY A 31 2.40 7.94 -8.88
C GLY A 31 1.31 8.73 -9.58
N CYS A 32 1.21 10.01 -9.19
CA CYS A 32 0.21 10.93 -9.69
C CYS A 32 0.46 11.44 -11.12
N THR A 33 1.58 11.08 -11.74
CA THR A 33 1.87 11.37 -13.17
C THR A 33 2.13 10.08 -13.96
N GLN A 34 2.12 10.15 -15.28
CA GLN A 34 2.46 9.00 -16.13
C GLN A 34 3.86 8.45 -15.82
N HIS A 35 3.98 7.13 -15.81
CA HIS A 35 5.23 6.40 -15.55
C HIS A 35 5.94 6.74 -14.23
N SER A 36 5.22 7.31 -13.25
CA SER A 36 5.76 7.63 -11.94
C SER A 36 5.29 6.65 -10.85
N TYR A 37 6.00 6.66 -9.73
CA TYR A 37 5.63 5.94 -8.51
C TYR A 37 5.77 6.86 -7.29
N ILE A 38 4.93 6.62 -6.29
CA ILE A 38 5.03 7.27 -4.98
C ILE A 38 5.61 6.27 -3.99
N ARG A 39 6.69 6.68 -3.32
CA ARG A 39 7.27 5.93 -2.21
C ARG A 39 6.92 6.59 -0.90
N GLN A 40 6.14 5.90 -0.06
CA GLN A 40 5.87 6.30 1.31
C GLN A 40 6.84 5.56 2.23
N ALA A 41 7.74 6.29 2.89
CA ALA A 41 8.60 5.77 3.93
C ALA A 41 7.91 5.87 5.30
N PHE A 42 8.25 4.94 6.19
CA PHE A 42 7.80 4.86 7.57
C PHE A 42 9.01 4.71 8.48
N GLU A 43 8.87 5.17 9.71
CA GLU A 43 9.91 5.05 10.72
C GLU A 43 10.19 3.58 11.07
N SER A 44 9.12 2.76 11.12
CA SER A 44 9.23 1.34 11.41
C SER A 44 8.35 0.45 10.53
N LYS A 45 8.66 -0.86 10.52
CA LYS A 45 7.78 -1.90 9.93
C LYS A 45 6.40 -1.91 10.59
N PHE A 46 6.32 -1.58 11.88
CA PHE A 46 5.05 -1.54 12.60
C PHE A 46 4.14 -0.43 12.08
N ASP A 47 4.69 0.77 11.87
CA ASP A 47 3.93 1.90 11.32
C ASP A 47 3.44 1.64 9.91
N LYS A 48 4.31 1.05 9.07
CA LYS A 48 3.94 0.59 7.73
C LYS A 48 2.75 -0.37 7.79
N ASN A 49 2.81 -1.38 8.65
CA ASN A 49 1.75 -2.38 8.76
C ASN A 49 0.44 -1.76 9.25
N ASN A 50 0.48 -0.83 10.20
CA ASN A 50 -0.71 -0.11 10.67
C ASN A 50 -1.31 0.76 9.57
N TRP A 51 -0.48 1.44 8.79
CA TRP A 51 -0.92 2.19 7.61
C TRP A 51 -1.60 1.29 6.59
N GLN A 52 -1.00 0.16 6.24
CA GLN A 52 -1.58 -0.80 5.29
C GLN A 52 -2.90 -1.37 5.79
N LYS A 53 -3.00 -1.72 7.07
CA LYS A 53 -4.26 -2.19 7.67
C LYS A 53 -5.35 -1.13 7.57
N LYS A 54 -5.02 0.12 7.90
CA LYS A 54 -5.96 1.25 7.90
C LYS A 54 -6.41 1.65 6.50
N TYR A 55 -5.51 1.65 5.52
CA TYR A 55 -5.79 2.28 4.22
C TYR A 55 -5.72 1.33 3.02
N CYS A 56 -5.04 0.19 3.13
CA CYS A 56 -4.74 -0.65 1.97
C CYS A 56 -5.50 -1.99 1.96
N MET A 57 -6.06 -2.44 3.08
CA MET A 57 -6.60 -3.80 3.23
C MET A 57 -8.13 -3.89 3.38
N GLU A 58 -8.78 -2.78 3.74
CA GLU A 58 -10.24 -2.70 3.91
C GLU A 58 -10.92 -2.35 2.57
N LEU A 59 -12.04 -3.01 2.25
CA LEU A 59 -12.72 -2.92 0.93
C LEU A 59 -13.29 -1.54 0.59
N SER A 60 -13.25 -0.58 1.52
CA SER A 60 -13.86 0.74 1.35
C SER A 60 -13.02 1.90 1.88
N GLN A 61 -11.97 1.65 2.68
CA GLN A 61 -11.18 2.73 3.31
C GLN A 61 -10.02 3.24 2.44
N TYR A 62 -9.69 2.55 1.35
CA TYR A 62 -8.60 2.98 0.48
C TYR A 62 -8.86 4.33 -0.18
N LYS A 63 -10.12 4.71 -0.41
CA LYS A 63 -10.48 6.05 -0.92
C LYS A 63 -10.09 7.18 0.04
N SER A 64 -9.90 6.87 1.31
CA SER A 64 -9.42 7.80 2.34
C SER A 64 -7.89 7.87 2.42
N CYS A 65 -7.17 6.98 1.73
CA CYS A 65 -5.70 7.02 1.67
C CYS A 65 -5.25 8.28 0.92
N PRO A 66 -4.33 9.09 1.48
CA PRO A 66 -3.79 10.26 0.78
C PRO A 66 -3.14 9.92 -0.55
N ILE A 67 -2.43 8.79 -0.62
CA ILE A 67 -1.79 8.32 -1.86
C ILE A 67 -2.85 7.91 -2.88
N PHE A 68 -3.94 7.26 -2.43
CA PHE A 68 -5.03 6.92 -3.34
C PHE A 68 -5.62 8.18 -3.96
N LYS A 69 -5.98 9.18 -3.14
CA LYS A 69 -6.55 10.44 -3.65
C LYS A 69 -5.63 11.15 -4.64
N ALA A 70 -4.33 11.17 -4.36
CA ALA A 70 -3.36 11.78 -5.26
C ALA A 70 -3.28 11.07 -6.62
N VAL A 71 -3.39 9.74 -6.62
CA VAL A 71 -3.37 8.94 -7.86
C VAL A 71 -4.72 8.95 -8.56
N ASP A 72 -5.84 8.95 -7.84
CA ASP A 72 -7.19 9.00 -8.41
C ASP A 72 -7.38 10.25 -9.29
N LEU A 73 -6.82 11.40 -8.86
CA LEU A 73 -6.80 12.66 -9.62
C LEU A 73 -6.16 12.54 -11.01
N LYS A 74 -5.16 11.67 -11.18
CA LYS A 74 -4.52 11.41 -12.48
C LYS A 74 -5.56 10.85 -13.46
N TYR A 75 -6.40 9.93 -12.99
CA TYR A 75 -7.41 9.27 -13.82
C TYR A 75 -8.70 10.06 -13.97
N GLU A 76 -9.07 10.89 -12.98
CA GLU A 76 -10.21 11.81 -13.09
C GLU A 76 -9.99 12.88 -14.17
N ASN A 77 -8.74 13.32 -14.38
CA ASN A 77 -8.39 14.34 -15.37
C ASN A 77 -8.09 13.75 -16.77
N GLY A 78 -8.24 12.45 -16.98
CA GLY A 78 -8.12 11.81 -18.29
C GLY A 78 -6.67 11.65 -18.82
N GLU A 79 -5.67 11.64 -17.94
CA GLU A 79 -4.25 11.39 -18.29
C GLU A 79 -3.84 9.91 -18.26
#